data_AF-A0AA36NB96-F1
#
_entry.id   AF-A0AA36NB96-F1
#
_cell.length_a   1.000
_cell.length_b   1.000
_cell.length_c   1.000
_cell.angle_alpha   90.00
_cell.angle_beta   90.00
_cell.angle_gamma   90.00
#
_symmetry.space_group_name_H-M   'P 1'
#
loop_
_entity.id
_entity.type
_entity.pdbx_description
1 polymer ?
#
loop_
_entity_poly.entity_id
_entity_poly.type
_entity_poly.pdbx_seq_one_letter_code
_entity_poly.pdbx_strand_id
1 'polypeptide(L)'
;MLVAGAAGHVATGLAQRTAVSLAPSEVELLKPAPLGGAQHARSHVRAPASTWRRAALAAGCAGIARSGRRRIAAGACELPEWVPGQQDERSFSSEEEYLASLEAQAELPLGFKIATQSLKFVPEEAQEMGELPMRLTVISLEEPTDRVAAVFTSNAFPGAPVRVGRRRMAESGKLQAVVINNKISNVSPPDSDGGVSASETLCAELAKQLSLESAELVLPSSTGVIGWRLPVKEMVAALPQAEDLATGSAVPAAKGIMTTDRYPKLAARELSQGRLVGIAKGAGMIEPNMATMLCFLLTDVDLPRTELQTMLTEAVADTFNCISVDGDESTSDTVALLSSGQAGPVPKEEFQAALQAVCADLAAQVVRNGEGTGHVIRVAVTGGDTPTARSVAKAVANGPLFKSAIAGNDPNV
;
A
#
# COMPACT_ATOMS: atom_id res chain seq x y z
N MET A 1 72.81 -36.61 5.34
CA MET A 1 73.13 -38.02 5.67
C MET A 1 71.94 -38.59 6.43
N LEU A 2 71.30 -39.64 5.87
CA LEU A 2 70.59 -40.76 6.54
C LEU A 2 69.30 -40.42 7.35
N VAL A 3 68.11 -41.05 7.24
CA VAL A 3 67.45 -42.12 6.44
C VAL A 3 65.93 -41.94 6.72
N ALA A 4 65.03 -41.76 5.75
CA ALA A 4 64.10 -42.73 5.10
C ALA A 4 63.26 -43.68 6.02
N GLY A 5 61.96 -43.79 5.70
CA GLY A 5 61.04 -44.80 6.23
C GLY A 5 59.58 -44.60 5.81
N ALA A 6 59.19 -45.22 4.69
CA ALA A 6 57.83 -45.31 4.12
C ALA A 6 56.90 -46.22 4.99
N ALA A 7 55.59 -46.44 4.79
CA ALA A 7 54.62 -46.23 3.73
C ALA A 7 53.19 -46.39 4.34
N GLY A 8 52.14 -45.92 3.65
CA GLY A 8 50.76 -46.28 3.98
C GLY A 8 49.69 -45.42 3.28
N HIS A 9 49.43 -45.70 2.00
CA HIS A 9 48.29 -45.19 1.23
C HIS A 9 47.01 -45.97 1.56
N VAL A 10 45.86 -45.29 1.70
CA VAL A 10 44.58 -45.61 1.01
C VAL A 10 43.77 -44.30 0.84
N ALA A 11 43.41 -43.99 -0.41
CA ALA A 11 42.55 -42.89 -0.88
C ALA A 11 41.06 -43.24 -0.67
N THR A 12 40.07 -42.33 -0.55
CA THR A 12 39.39 -41.48 -1.57
C THR A 12 38.12 -40.96 -0.87
N GLY A 13 37.51 -39.79 -1.10
CA GLY A 13 37.72 -38.69 -2.03
C GLY A 13 36.72 -37.58 -1.67
N LEU A 14 37.20 -36.34 -1.57
CA LEU A 14 36.37 -35.13 -1.55
C LEU A 14 36.40 -34.54 -2.95
N ALA A 15 35.23 -34.43 -3.58
CA ALA A 15 35.08 -33.78 -4.87
C ALA A 15 35.25 -32.26 -4.72
N GLN A 16 36.40 -31.77 -5.19
CA GLN A 16 36.64 -30.36 -5.48
C GLN A 16 35.70 -29.92 -6.61
N ARG A 17 34.87 -28.89 -6.38
CA ARG A 17 34.27 -28.12 -7.47
C ARG A 17 35.23 -27.02 -7.87
N THR A 18 35.75 -27.15 -9.07
CA THR A 18 36.61 -26.21 -9.78
C THR A 18 35.89 -24.88 -9.98
N ALA A 19 36.45 -23.80 -9.45
CA ALA A 19 36.12 -22.44 -9.86
C ALA A 19 36.79 -22.16 -11.20
N VAL A 20 36.00 -21.99 -12.26
CA VAL A 20 36.50 -21.48 -13.54
C VAL A 20 36.49 -19.96 -13.46
N SER A 21 37.67 -19.39 -13.31
CA SER A 21 37.93 -17.95 -13.49
C SER A 21 37.91 -17.65 -14.98
N LEU A 22 36.94 -16.84 -15.44
CA LEU A 22 36.94 -16.24 -16.77
C LEU A 22 37.37 -14.78 -16.62
N ALA A 23 38.47 -14.43 -17.28
CA ALA A 23 38.97 -13.06 -17.40
C ALA A 23 37.98 -12.18 -18.18
N PRO A 24 37.95 -10.85 -17.94
CA PRO A 24 37.02 -9.96 -18.62
C PRO A 24 37.46 -9.80 -20.08
N SER A 25 36.75 -10.47 -20.97
CA SER A 25 36.80 -10.19 -22.41
C SER A 25 35.64 -9.24 -22.73
N GLU A 26 35.97 -8.24 -23.53
CA GLU A 26 35.14 -7.09 -23.90
C GLU A 26 33.71 -7.48 -24.29
N VAL A 27 32.73 -7.06 -23.48
CA VAL A 27 31.33 -7.04 -23.91
C VAL A 27 31.13 -5.73 -24.68
N GLU A 28 31.33 -5.80 -25.99
CA GLU A 28 30.96 -4.71 -26.89
C GLU A 28 29.43 -4.66 -26.98
N LEU A 29 28.82 -3.71 -26.27
CA LEU A 29 27.41 -3.38 -26.44
C LEU A 29 27.18 -2.92 -27.88
N LEU A 30 26.49 -3.75 -28.67
CA LEU A 30 26.02 -3.39 -30.01
C LEU A 30 25.20 -2.11 -29.93
N LYS A 31 25.80 -0.99 -30.38
CA LYS A 31 25.07 0.24 -30.65
C LYS A 31 24.04 -0.04 -31.75
N PRO A 32 22.76 0.34 -31.59
CA PRO A 32 21.82 0.23 -32.68
C PRO A 32 22.27 1.15 -33.84
N ALA A 33 22.17 0.62 -35.07
CA ALA A 33 22.51 1.34 -36.28
C ALA A 33 21.67 2.63 -36.42
N PRO A 34 22.23 3.71 -37.00
CA PRO A 34 21.48 4.93 -37.21
C PRO A 34 20.38 4.68 -38.26
N LEU A 35 19.12 4.80 -37.84
CA LEU A 35 18.01 4.87 -38.78
C LEU A 35 18.12 6.21 -39.53
N GLY A 36 18.51 6.11 -40.80
CA GLY A 36 18.50 7.21 -41.75
C GLY A 36 17.12 7.85 -41.86
N GLY A 37 17.13 9.17 -42.08
CA GLY A 37 15.99 10.07 -41.93
C GLY A 37 14.70 9.62 -42.63
N ALA A 38 13.63 9.60 -41.85
CA ALA A 38 12.26 9.71 -42.34
C ALA A 38 11.62 10.94 -41.68
N GLN A 39 11.16 11.85 -42.53
CA GLN A 39 10.54 13.12 -42.18
C GLN A 39 9.36 12.92 -41.20
N HIS A 40 9.33 13.70 -40.12
CA HIS A 40 8.22 13.76 -39.18
C HIS A 40 6.96 14.34 -39.84
N ALA A 41 6.09 13.48 -40.35
CA ALA A 41 4.68 13.79 -40.52
C ALA A 41 3.97 13.58 -39.17
N ARG A 42 3.57 14.67 -38.50
CA ARG A 42 2.70 14.63 -37.33
C ARG A 42 1.36 14.02 -37.74
N SER A 43 1.08 12.79 -37.32
CA SER A 43 -0.27 12.24 -37.32
C SER A 43 -0.82 12.29 -35.89
N HIS A 44 -1.88 13.07 -35.71
CA HIS A 44 -2.66 13.09 -34.48
C HIS A 44 -3.39 11.75 -34.32
N VAL A 45 -2.93 10.91 -33.42
CA VAL A 45 -3.74 9.78 -32.93
C VAL A 45 -4.71 10.35 -31.89
N ARG A 46 -5.94 10.64 -32.34
CA ARG A 46 -7.09 10.83 -31.45
C ARG A 46 -7.39 9.49 -30.77
N ALA A 47 -7.40 9.47 -29.45
CA ALA A 47 -8.02 8.38 -28.68
C ALA A 47 -9.49 8.24 -29.09
N PRO A 48 -10.02 7.02 -29.30
CA PRO A 48 -11.44 6.87 -29.57
C PRO A 48 -12.23 7.17 -28.29
N ALA A 49 -13.29 7.96 -28.45
CA ALA A 49 -14.28 8.22 -27.42
C ALA A 49 -14.86 6.89 -26.91
N SER A 50 -14.93 6.74 -25.59
CA SER A 50 -15.58 5.62 -24.91
C SER A 50 -17.03 5.50 -25.36
N THR A 51 -17.32 4.51 -26.19
CA THR A 51 -18.68 4.16 -26.59
C THR A 51 -19.11 2.91 -25.83
N TRP A 52 -19.98 3.10 -24.85
CA TRP A 52 -20.71 2.04 -24.18
C TRP A 52 -21.60 1.31 -25.20
N ARG A 53 -21.31 0.02 -25.46
CA ARG A 53 -22.21 -0.85 -26.24
C ARG A 53 -22.58 -2.08 -25.42
N ARG A 54 -23.90 -2.26 -25.24
CA ARG A 54 -24.52 -3.52 -24.82
C ARG A 54 -24.33 -4.57 -25.92
N ALA A 55 -23.89 -5.77 -25.55
CA ALA A 55 -24.14 -6.96 -26.32
C ALA A 55 -24.88 -7.96 -25.42
N ALA A 56 -26.09 -8.30 -25.85
CA ALA A 56 -26.94 -9.31 -25.24
C ALA A 56 -26.40 -10.71 -25.54
N LEU A 57 -26.47 -11.62 -24.56
CA LEU A 57 -26.44 -13.06 -24.80
C LEU A 57 -27.62 -13.70 -24.06
N ALA A 58 -28.37 -14.50 -24.81
CA ALA A 58 -29.60 -15.16 -24.39
C ALA A 58 -29.37 -16.63 -24.01
N ALA A 59 -30.16 -17.08 -23.02
CA ALA A 59 -30.80 -18.38 -22.83
C ALA A 59 -30.00 -19.68 -22.53
N GLY A 60 -30.46 -20.38 -21.48
CA GLY A 60 -30.22 -21.80 -21.13
C GLY A 60 -29.34 -21.94 -19.88
N CYS A 61 -29.72 -22.58 -18.76
CA CYS A 61 -30.60 -23.71 -18.51
C CYS A 61 -31.23 -23.66 -17.10
N ALA A 62 -32.37 -24.33 -16.96
CA ALA A 62 -33.16 -24.45 -15.75
C ALA A 62 -32.68 -25.58 -14.81
N GLY A 63 -32.91 -25.37 -13.50
CA GLY A 63 -33.33 -26.40 -12.54
C GLY A 63 -32.22 -27.14 -11.78
N ILE A 64 -32.18 -26.94 -10.45
CA ILE A 64 -32.65 -27.91 -9.44
C ILE A 64 -32.40 -27.31 -8.05
N ALA A 65 -33.50 -27.16 -7.30
CA ALA A 65 -33.48 -26.88 -5.87
C ALA A 65 -33.18 -28.17 -5.10
N ARG A 66 -32.30 -28.12 -4.09
CA ARG A 66 -32.42 -28.97 -2.88
C ARG A 66 -31.92 -28.25 -1.63
N SER A 67 -32.77 -28.38 -0.62
CA SER A 67 -32.75 -27.85 0.73
C SER A 67 -31.64 -28.39 1.62
N GLY A 68 -31.17 -27.52 2.53
CA GLY A 68 -31.09 -27.82 3.96
C GLY A 68 -29.77 -28.40 4.47
N ARG A 69 -28.99 -27.55 5.16
CA ARG A 69 -28.39 -27.79 6.48
C ARG A 69 -27.71 -26.50 6.96
N ARG A 70 -28.38 -25.76 7.86
CA ARG A 70 -27.71 -24.70 8.63
C ARG A 70 -26.75 -25.36 9.61
N ARG A 71 -25.45 -25.26 9.34
CA ARG A 71 -24.42 -25.30 10.38
C ARG A 71 -24.14 -23.86 10.75
N ILE A 72 -24.32 -23.53 12.02
CA ILE A 72 -23.80 -22.31 12.62
C ILE A 72 -22.29 -22.53 12.70
N ALA A 73 -21.53 -21.90 11.80
CA ALA A 73 -20.07 -21.90 11.80
C ALA A 73 -19.58 -20.48 12.11
N ALA A 74 -18.44 -20.41 12.79
CA ALA A 74 -17.83 -19.21 13.33
C ALA A 74 -17.79 -18.05 12.32
N GLY A 75 -18.12 -16.85 12.80
CA GLY A 75 -18.19 -15.63 12.02
C GLY A 75 -16.84 -15.22 11.45
N ALA A 76 -16.51 -15.74 10.28
CA ALA A 76 -15.79 -14.97 9.29
C ALA A 76 -16.83 -14.09 8.61
N CYS A 77 -16.58 -12.78 8.51
CA CYS A 77 -17.29 -11.95 7.55
C CYS A 77 -16.96 -12.52 6.17
N GLU A 78 -17.83 -13.38 5.63
CA GLU A 78 -17.69 -13.90 4.28
C GLU A 78 -17.66 -12.67 3.36
N LEU A 79 -16.50 -12.40 2.74
CA LEU A 79 -16.45 -11.48 1.61
C LEU A 79 -17.60 -11.89 0.69
N PRO A 80 -18.48 -10.96 0.26
CA PRO A 80 -19.67 -11.34 -0.49
C PRO A 80 -19.31 -12.32 -1.59
N GLU A 81 -20.02 -13.46 -1.59
CA GLU A 81 -19.83 -14.52 -2.57
C GLU A 81 -19.92 -13.88 -3.95
N TRP A 82 -18.83 -13.95 -4.73
CA TRP A 82 -18.85 -13.36 -6.06
C TRP A 82 -19.73 -14.23 -6.94
N VAL A 83 -20.84 -13.66 -7.39
CA VAL A 83 -21.74 -14.33 -8.32
C VAL A 83 -21.27 -14.01 -9.74
N PRO A 84 -21.02 -15.01 -10.62
CA PRO A 84 -20.71 -14.76 -12.01
C PRO A 84 -21.76 -13.84 -12.67
N GLY A 85 -21.32 -12.71 -13.21
CA GLY A 85 -22.20 -11.70 -13.82
C GLY A 85 -22.74 -10.62 -12.85
N GLN A 86 -22.39 -10.67 -11.56
CA GLN A 86 -22.66 -9.57 -10.64
C GLN A 86 -21.89 -8.33 -11.09
N GLN A 87 -22.62 -7.25 -11.40
CA GLN A 87 -22.01 -5.94 -11.57
C GLN A 87 -21.48 -5.48 -10.22
N ASP A 88 -20.24 -5.01 -10.21
CA ASP A 88 -19.69 -4.33 -9.05
C ASP A 88 -20.51 -3.06 -8.82
N GLU A 89 -21.13 -2.94 -7.64
CA GLU A 89 -22.00 -1.82 -7.29
C GLU A 89 -21.27 -0.46 -7.28
N ARG A 90 -19.93 -0.47 -7.37
CA ARG A 90 -19.07 0.72 -7.43
C ARG A 90 -18.80 1.20 -8.85
N SER A 91 -19.83 1.29 -9.68
CA SER A 91 -19.75 1.96 -10.98
C SER A 91 -20.22 3.41 -10.86
N PHE A 92 -19.33 4.36 -11.16
CA PHE A 92 -19.65 5.78 -11.17
C PHE A 92 -19.72 6.29 -12.60
N SER A 93 -20.66 7.19 -12.89
CA SER A 93 -20.83 7.80 -14.20
C SER A 93 -19.88 8.96 -14.47
N SER A 94 -19.30 9.55 -13.42
CA SER A 94 -18.27 10.59 -13.51
C SER A 94 -17.32 10.60 -12.30
N GLU A 95 -16.21 11.36 -12.42
CA GLU A 95 -15.28 11.59 -11.31
C GLU A 95 -15.95 12.38 -10.17
N GLU A 96 -16.81 13.35 -10.49
CA GLU A 96 -17.54 14.14 -9.50
C GLU A 96 -18.49 13.27 -8.67
N GLU A 97 -19.19 12.33 -9.30
CA GLU A 97 -20.05 11.37 -8.60
C GLU A 97 -19.23 10.48 -7.66
N TYR A 98 -18.07 10.01 -8.13
CA TYR A 98 -17.14 9.25 -7.30
C TYR A 98 -16.67 10.06 -6.09
N LEU A 99 -16.20 11.28 -6.30
CA LEU A 99 -15.73 12.15 -5.22
C LEU A 99 -16.85 12.51 -4.24
N ALA A 100 -18.07 12.75 -4.72
CA ALA A 100 -19.23 12.97 -3.86
C ALA A 100 -19.56 11.73 -3.01
N SER A 101 -19.41 10.52 -3.58
CA SER A 101 -19.60 9.27 -2.83
C SER A 101 -18.54 9.06 -1.75
N LEU A 102 -17.30 9.55 -1.96
CA LEU A 102 -16.28 9.54 -0.91
C LEU A 102 -16.63 10.54 0.18
N GLU A 103 -17.00 11.76 -0.19
CA GLU A 103 -17.34 12.83 0.77
C GLU A 103 -18.50 12.42 1.70
N ALA A 104 -19.50 11.71 1.17
CA ALA A 104 -20.65 11.23 1.92
C ALA A 104 -20.31 10.26 3.07
N GLN A 105 -19.11 9.67 3.07
CA GLN A 105 -18.64 8.71 4.07
C GLN A 105 -17.28 9.12 4.68
N ALA A 106 -16.79 10.32 4.38
CA ALA A 106 -15.44 10.76 4.76
C ALA A 106 -15.38 11.46 6.12
N GLU A 107 -16.50 11.52 6.84
CA GLU A 107 -16.55 12.27 8.08
C GLU A 107 -15.61 11.64 9.14
N LEU A 108 -14.64 12.43 9.60
CA LEU A 108 -13.60 12.01 10.52
C LEU A 108 -14.16 11.53 11.86
N PRO A 109 -13.56 10.50 12.48
CA PRO A 109 -13.87 10.15 13.86
C PRO A 109 -13.54 11.31 14.82
N LEU A 110 -14.20 11.33 15.97
CA LEU A 110 -13.96 12.33 17.01
C LEU A 110 -12.48 12.41 17.39
N GLY A 111 -12.00 13.61 17.64
CA GLY A 111 -10.60 13.86 18.04
C GLY A 111 -9.59 13.85 16.90
N PHE A 112 -9.98 13.62 15.63
CA PHE A 112 -9.06 13.72 14.49
C PHE A 112 -9.16 15.05 13.75
N LYS A 113 -8.01 15.53 13.29
CA LYS A 113 -7.89 16.66 12.37
C LYS A 113 -6.90 16.33 11.26
N ILE A 114 -7.12 16.91 10.09
CA ILE A 114 -6.33 16.65 8.89
C ILE A 114 -5.98 17.96 8.20
N ALA A 115 -4.76 18.02 7.68
CA ALA A 115 -4.32 19.06 6.77
C ALA A 115 -3.51 18.45 5.63
N THR A 116 -3.52 19.10 4.47
CA THR A 116 -2.65 18.73 3.35
C THR A 116 -2.14 19.99 2.69
N GLN A 117 -0.82 20.15 2.67
CA GLN A 117 -0.16 21.26 2.02
C GLN A 117 0.59 20.77 0.77
N SER A 118 0.71 21.65 -0.22
CA SER A 118 1.48 21.37 -1.44
C SER A 118 2.73 22.24 -1.46
N LEU A 119 3.85 21.66 -1.87
CA LEU A 119 5.10 22.36 -2.12
C LEU A 119 5.65 22.00 -3.49
N LYS A 120 6.64 22.77 -3.92
CA LYS A 120 7.47 22.46 -5.07
C LYS A 120 8.92 22.36 -4.63
N PHE A 121 9.67 21.50 -5.29
CA PHE A 121 11.10 21.34 -5.08
C PHE A 121 11.77 20.92 -6.38
N VAL A 122 13.08 21.09 -6.47
CA VAL A 122 13.89 20.52 -7.56
C VAL A 122 14.68 19.34 -6.96
N PRO A 123 14.53 18.11 -7.46
CA PRO A 123 15.28 16.97 -6.93
C PRO A 123 16.77 17.16 -7.18
N GLU A 124 17.60 16.90 -6.16
CA GLU A 124 19.05 17.03 -6.27
C GLU A 124 19.63 16.03 -7.27
N GLU A 125 19.04 14.83 -7.33
CA GLU A 125 19.47 13.72 -8.18
C GLU A 125 19.02 13.84 -9.64
N ALA A 126 18.09 14.74 -9.95
CA ALA A 126 17.47 14.86 -11.28
C ALA A 126 17.09 16.32 -11.62
N GLN A 127 18.06 17.23 -11.51
CA GLN A 127 17.84 18.68 -11.68
C GLN A 127 17.21 19.05 -13.04
N GLU A 128 17.46 18.26 -14.08
CA GLU A 128 16.90 18.42 -15.42
C GLU A 128 15.36 18.26 -15.47
N MET A 129 14.76 17.61 -14.47
CA MET A 129 13.31 17.48 -14.36
C MET A 129 12.63 18.78 -13.91
N GLY A 130 13.39 19.77 -13.44
CA GLY A 130 12.86 21.05 -12.97
C GLY A 130 12.04 20.93 -11.67
N GLU A 131 11.12 21.87 -11.45
CA GLU A 131 10.26 21.86 -10.27
C GLU A 131 9.23 20.73 -10.32
N LEU A 132 9.24 19.87 -9.30
CA LEU A 132 8.27 18.80 -9.10
C LEU A 132 7.34 19.12 -7.92
N PRO A 133 6.05 18.75 -8.01
CA PRO A 133 5.13 18.91 -6.90
C PRO A 133 5.31 17.78 -5.86
N MET A 134 5.21 18.13 -4.59
CA MET A 134 5.07 17.21 -3.46
C MET A 134 3.92 17.69 -2.57
N ARG A 135 3.23 16.74 -1.94
CA ARG A 135 2.23 17.01 -0.91
C ARG A 135 2.69 16.48 0.44
N LEU A 136 2.39 17.24 1.48
CA LEU A 136 2.55 16.87 2.88
C LEU A 136 1.18 16.77 3.51
N THR A 137 0.81 15.57 3.94
CA THR A 137 -0.44 15.29 4.64
C THR A 137 -0.12 15.08 6.11
N VAL A 138 -0.86 15.74 6.99
CA VAL A 138 -0.80 15.53 8.44
C VAL A 138 -2.16 15.00 8.90
N ILE A 139 -2.12 13.91 9.66
CA ILE A 139 -3.26 13.40 10.43
C ILE A 139 -2.90 13.57 11.89
N SER A 140 -3.66 14.33 12.65
CA SER A 140 -3.38 14.59 14.08
C SER A 140 -4.56 14.21 14.96
N LEU A 141 -4.26 13.79 16.18
CA LEU A 141 -5.22 13.66 17.27
C LEU A 141 -5.15 14.89 18.18
N GLU A 142 -6.29 15.24 18.78
CA GLU A 142 -6.35 16.31 19.79
C GLU A 142 -5.49 16.00 21.02
N GLU A 143 -5.43 14.72 21.41
CA GLU A 143 -4.64 14.23 22.55
C GLU A 143 -3.79 13.03 22.11
N PRO A 144 -2.62 12.80 22.74
CA PRO A 144 -1.80 11.63 22.48
C PRO A 144 -2.54 10.34 22.88
N THR A 145 -2.40 9.29 22.07
CA THR A 145 -3.05 7.99 22.28
C THR A 145 -2.03 6.85 22.26
N ASP A 146 -2.22 5.86 23.14
CA ASP A 146 -1.54 4.56 23.13
C ASP A 146 -2.34 3.48 22.38
N ARG A 147 -3.54 3.81 21.90
CA ARG A 147 -4.42 2.90 21.16
C ARG A 147 -4.04 2.88 19.68
N VAL A 148 -2.83 2.41 19.44
CA VAL A 148 -2.19 2.38 18.12
C VAL A 148 -1.78 0.96 17.77
N ALA A 149 -2.21 0.52 16.60
CA ALA A 149 -1.73 -0.70 15.97
C ALA A 149 -1.08 -0.36 14.63
N ALA A 150 -0.02 -1.08 14.28
CA ALA A 150 0.63 -0.89 12.99
C ALA A 150 1.23 -2.20 12.48
N VAL A 151 1.26 -2.32 11.15
CA VAL A 151 2.07 -3.32 10.45
C VAL A 151 2.87 -2.60 9.36
N PHE A 152 4.07 -3.10 9.11
CA PHE A 152 5.01 -2.52 8.16
C PHE A 152 5.46 -3.61 7.18
N THR A 153 5.94 -3.19 6.00
CA THR A 153 6.57 -4.07 4.99
C THR A 153 7.51 -5.10 5.61
N SER A 154 7.63 -6.31 5.05
CA SER A 154 8.64 -7.28 5.46
C SER A 154 9.97 -7.15 4.70
N ASN A 155 9.97 -6.30 3.67
CA ASN A 155 11.07 -6.14 2.73
C ASN A 155 12.41 -5.92 3.45
N ALA A 156 13.45 -6.57 2.94
CA ALA A 156 14.81 -6.53 3.47
C ALA A 156 15.45 -5.14 3.39
N PHE A 157 14.91 -4.24 2.56
CA PHE A 157 15.38 -2.86 2.39
C PHE A 157 14.30 -1.83 2.81
N PRO A 158 13.89 -1.82 4.10
CA PRO A 158 12.84 -0.91 4.54
C PRO A 158 13.32 0.55 4.49
N GLY A 159 12.45 1.45 4.05
CA GLY A 159 12.69 2.89 4.05
C GLY A 159 12.95 3.44 5.45
N ALA A 160 13.59 4.62 5.51
CA ALA A 160 13.86 5.27 6.78
C ALA A 160 12.59 5.52 7.64
N PRO A 161 11.43 5.93 7.08
CA PRO A 161 10.21 6.11 7.86
C PRO A 161 9.69 4.81 8.49
N VAL A 162 9.81 3.68 7.79
CA VAL A 162 9.45 2.35 8.32
C VAL A 162 10.34 1.98 9.51
N ARG A 163 11.65 2.24 9.41
CA ARG A 163 12.60 2.01 10.52
C ARG A 163 12.24 2.85 11.76
N VAL A 164 11.93 4.13 11.56
CA VAL A 164 11.49 5.04 12.64
C VAL A 164 10.15 4.58 13.24
N GLY A 165 9.18 4.24 12.40
CA GLY A 165 7.87 3.75 12.83
C GLY A 165 7.95 2.47 13.66
N ARG A 166 8.74 1.48 13.22
CA ARG A 166 8.98 0.24 13.99
C ARG A 166 9.59 0.53 15.36
N ARG A 167 10.58 1.43 15.44
CA ARG A 167 11.19 1.85 16.73
C ARG A 167 10.14 2.47 17.64
N ARG A 168 9.40 3.48 17.17
CA ARG A 168 8.38 4.19 17.95
C ARG A 168 7.29 3.25 18.46
N MET A 169 6.85 2.30 17.63
CA MET A 169 5.87 1.28 18.03
C MET A 169 6.43 0.31 19.10
N ALA A 170 7.70 -0.06 19.02
CA ALA A 170 8.32 -0.97 19.99
C ALA A 170 8.59 -0.31 21.36
N GLU A 171 8.85 0.99 21.39
CA GLU A 171 9.19 1.73 22.61
C GLU A 171 7.94 2.21 23.35
N SER A 172 7.33 3.32 22.92
CA SER A 172 6.13 3.88 23.56
C SER A 172 4.84 3.32 22.94
N GLY A 173 4.85 3.17 21.61
CA GLY A 173 3.67 3.09 20.76
C GLY A 173 2.54 4.04 21.14
N LYS A 174 2.93 5.24 21.57
CA LYS A 174 2.05 6.39 21.71
C LYS A 174 2.23 7.30 20.51
N LEU A 175 1.13 7.78 19.94
CA LEU A 175 1.14 8.74 18.83
C LEU A 175 0.13 9.86 19.08
N GLN A 176 0.38 11.01 18.47
CA GLN A 176 -0.55 12.12 18.35
C GLN A 176 -0.62 12.65 16.92
N ALA A 177 0.34 12.32 16.05
CA ALA A 177 0.28 12.71 14.65
C ALA A 177 0.94 11.69 13.71
N VAL A 178 0.56 11.75 12.44
CA VAL A 178 1.22 11.07 11.32
C VAL A 178 1.56 12.13 10.29
N VAL A 179 2.80 12.15 9.81
CA VAL A 179 3.26 13.02 8.73
C VAL A 179 3.58 12.18 7.50
N ILE A 180 2.96 12.50 6.38
CA ILE A 180 3.00 11.68 5.17
C ILE A 180 3.43 12.56 4.00
N ASN A 181 4.55 12.22 3.37
CA ASN A 181 4.93 12.85 2.10
C ASN A 181 4.74 11.89 0.94
N ASN A 182 4.30 12.43 -0.20
CA ASN A 182 4.36 11.71 -1.47
C ASN A 182 5.64 12.08 -2.24
N LYS A 183 5.74 11.60 -3.49
CA LYS A 183 6.83 11.84 -4.46
C LYS A 183 8.18 11.21 -4.14
N ILE A 184 8.64 11.19 -2.89
CA ILE A 184 9.93 10.58 -2.49
C ILE A 184 9.67 9.58 -1.37
N SER A 185 10.11 8.34 -1.55
CA SER A 185 9.90 7.23 -0.59
C SER A 185 10.79 7.30 0.65
N ASN A 186 11.86 8.11 0.59
CA ASN A 186 12.91 8.15 1.60
C ASN A 186 13.51 6.76 1.91
N VAL A 187 13.67 5.97 0.84
CA VAL A 187 14.34 4.67 0.83
C VAL A 187 15.70 4.84 0.18
N SER A 188 16.75 4.36 0.85
CA SER A 188 18.14 4.38 0.37
C SER A 188 18.61 5.71 -0.25
N PRO A 189 18.38 6.88 0.41
CA PRO A 189 18.97 8.13 -0.09
C PRO A 189 20.51 8.01 -0.12
N PRO A 190 21.22 8.83 -0.92
CA PRO A 190 22.66 8.67 -1.14
C PRO A 190 23.51 8.77 0.13
N ASP A 191 22.99 9.39 1.19
CA ASP A 191 23.68 9.51 2.48
C ASP A 191 23.14 8.42 3.44
N SER A 192 24.02 7.50 3.86
CA SER A 192 23.65 6.21 4.49
C SER A 192 22.76 6.30 5.75
N ASP A 193 22.73 7.45 6.43
CA ASP A 193 21.81 7.74 7.56
C ASP A 193 20.96 9.01 7.38
N GLY A 194 21.10 9.70 6.24
CA GLY A 194 20.41 10.96 5.97
C GLY A 194 18.89 10.83 5.99
N GLY A 195 18.35 9.69 5.54
CA GLY A 195 16.90 9.47 5.50
C GLY A 195 16.23 9.40 6.88
N VAL A 196 16.89 8.79 7.87
CA VAL A 196 16.36 8.74 9.25
C VAL A 196 16.42 10.14 9.84
N SER A 197 17.57 10.82 9.73
CA SER A 197 17.73 12.21 10.19
C SER A 197 16.69 13.16 9.58
N ALA A 198 16.42 13.03 8.28
CA ALA A 198 15.38 13.80 7.59
C ALA A 198 13.98 13.52 8.17
N SER A 199 13.65 12.25 8.42
CA SER A 199 12.36 11.86 9.02
C SER A 199 12.22 12.43 10.44
N GLU A 200 13.26 12.32 11.26
CA GLU A 200 13.29 12.84 12.63
C GLU A 200 13.18 14.37 12.66
N THR A 201 13.86 15.06 11.73
CA THR A 201 13.79 16.52 11.60
C THR A 201 12.36 16.97 11.27
N LEU A 202 11.70 16.31 10.32
CA LEU A 202 10.31 16.61 9.97
C LEU A 202 9.35 16.33 11.13
N CYS A 203 9.56 15.23 11.86
CA CYS A 203 8.78 14.93 13.06
C CYS A 203 8.97 15.97 14.15
N ALA A 204 10.21 16.41 14.39
CA ALA A 204 10.54 17.41 15.39
C ALA A 204 9.91 18.77 15.06
N GLU A 205 9.99 19.21 13.80
CA GLU A 205 9.38 20.50 13.43
C GLU A 205 7.87 20.45 13.36
N LEU A 206 7.27 19.32 12.96
CA LEU A 206 5.81 19.17 13.09
C LEU A 206 5.39 19.18 14.57
N ALA A 207 6.10 18.46 15.43
CA ALA A 207 5.81 18.45 16.87
C ALA A 207 5.87 19.85 17.47
N LYS A 208 6.87 20.65 17.10
CA LYS A 208 6.96 22.05 17.52
C LYS A 208 5.79 22.90 17.00
N GLN A 209 5.44 22.78 15.73
CA GLN A 209 4.33 23.55 15.12
C GLN A 209 2.98 23.20 15.74
N LEU A 210 2.77 21.94 16.10
CA LEU A 210 1.55 21.47 16.75
C LEU A 210 1.62 21.53 18.29
N SER A 211 2.71 22.07 18.86
CA SER A 211 2.93 22.13 20.31
C SER A 211 2.83 20.78 21.02
N LEU A 212 3.26 19.70 20.37
CA LEU A 212 3.30 18.36 20.94
C LEU A 212 4.44 18.25 21.97
N GLU A 213 4.22 17.40 22.97
CA GLU A 213 5.20 17.18 24.05
C GLU A 213 6.49 16.49 23.58
N SER A 214 6.45 15.75 22.46
CA SER A 214 7.63 15.07 21.91
C SER A 214 7.50 14.77 20.42
N ALA A 215 8.62 14.82 19.70
CA ALA A 215 8.73 14.35 18.32
C ALA A 215 8.41 12.85 18.17
N GLU A 216 8.59 12.06 19.23
CA GLU A 216 8.30 10.62 19.26
C GLU A 216 6.79 10.30 19.14
N LEU A 217 5.92 11.29 19.36
CA LEU A 217 4.48 11.14 19.14
C LEU A 217 4.06 11.28 17.67
N VAL A 218 4.98 11.63 16.78
CA VAL A 218 4.70 11.70 15.35
C VAL A 218 4.95 10.31 14.73
N LEU A 219 4.37 9.98 13.60
CA LEU A 219 4.75 8.80 12.80
C LEU A 219 5.10 9.29 11.39
N PRO A 220 6.35 9.18 10.93
CA PRO A 220 6.69 9.53 9.56
C PRO A 220 6.28 8.41 8.61
N SER A 221 5.79 8.77 7.44
CA SER A 221 5.54 7.87 6.33
C SER A 221 5.86 8.55 5.00
N SER A 222 6.45 7.82 4.06
CA SER A 222 6.90 8.39 2.79
C SER A 222 6.65 7.41 1.66
N THR A 223 6.35 7.94 0.47
CA THR A 223 6.13 7.11 -0.72
C THR A 223 6.51 7.84 -2.00
N GLY A 224 7.01 7.10 -2.99
CA GLY A 224 7.42 7.64 -4.29
C GLY A 224 8.80 7.13 -4.71
N VAL A 225 9.61 8.00 -5.32
CA VAL A 225 10.91 7.63 -5.88
C VAL A 225 11.87 7.14 -4.79
N ILE A 226 12.58 6.04 -5.07
CA ILE A 226 13.65 5.47 -4.23
C ILE A 226 14.99 6.12 -4.62
N GLY A 227 15.86 6.35 -3.64
CA GLY A 227 17.22 6.86 -3.88
C GLY A 227 17.35 8.38 -3.96
N TRP A 228 16.25 9.13 -3.80
CA TRP A 228 16.27 10.59 -3.78
C TRP A 228 16.26 11.15 -2.35
N ARG A 229 16.98 12.26 -2.13
CA ARG A 229 16.96 13.01 -0.87
C ARG A 229 15.63 13.75 -0.72
N LEU A 230 15.11 13.76 0.51
CA LEU A 230 13.99 14.62 0.87
C LEU A 230 14.42 16.10 0.84
N PRO A 231 13.63 17.00 0.22
CA PRO A 231 13.85 18.45 0.28
C PRO A 231 13.41 19.00 1.64
N VAL A 232 14.14 18.65 2.71
CA VAL A 232 13.70 18.87 4.10
C VAL A 232 13.41 20.34 4.38
N LYS A 233 14.19 21.27 3.80
CA LYS A 233 13.98 22.71 3.99
C LYS A 233 12.63 23.17 3.45
N GLU A 234 12.30 22.79 2.23
CA GLU A 234 11.03 23.09 1.56
C GLU A 234 9.88 22.40 2.27
N MET A 235 10.09 21.17 2.74
CA MET A 235 9.09 20.41 3.49
C MET A 235 8.77 21.06 4.83
N VAL A 236 9.78 21.45 5.63
CA VAL A 236 9.58 22.13 6.92
C VAL A 236 8.83 23.45 6.73
N ALA A 237 9.15 24.21 5.69
CA ALA A 237 8.47 25.47 5.37
C ALA A 237 7.01 25.27 4.93
N ALA A 238 6.66 24.08 4.44
CA ALA A 238 5.32 23.73 3.97
C ALA A 238 4.54 22.84 4.96
N LEU A 239 5.11 22.51 6.13
CA LEU A 239 4.38 21.75 7.14
C LEU A 239 3.11 22.53 7.56
N PRO A 240 1.94 21.86 7.64
CA PRO A 240 0.72 22.50 8.09
C PRO A 240 0.86 23.03 9.52
N GLN A 241 0.33 24.23 9.77
CA GLN A 241 0.21 24.76 11.14
C GLN A 241 -1.04 24.19 11.83
N ALA A 242 -1.15 24.44 13.15
CA ALA A 242 -2.28 23.96 13.94
C ALA A 242 -3.64 24.51 13.42
N GLU A 243 -3.65 25.75 12.92
CA GLU A 243 -4.81 26.41 12.32
C GLU A 243 -5.21 25.86 10.95
N ASP A 244 -4.30 25.17 10.24
CA ASP A 244 -4.60 24.53 8.96
C ASP A 244 -5.32 23.19 9.13
N LEU A 245 -5.22 22.59 10.33
CA LEU A 245 -5.80 21.30 10.65
C LEU A 245 -7.32 21.42 10.83
N ALA A 246 -8.06 20.80 9.91
CA ALA A 246 -9.51 20.81 9.91
C ALA A 246 -10.09 19.48 10.42
N THR A 247 -11.17 19.57 11.17
CA THR A 247 -12.11 18.46 11.34
C THR A 247 -12.98 18.33 10.07
N GLY A 248 -13.85 17.34 10.01
CA GLY A 248 -14.78 17.18 8.89
C GLY A 248 -14.37 16.00 8.02
N SER A 249 -13.55 16.18 6.98
CA SER A 249 -13.39 15.18 5.92
C SER A 249 -12.01 14.55 5.85
N ALA A 250 -11.96 13.23 5.60
CA ALA A 250 -10.74 12.49 5.29
C ALA A 250 -10.35 12.52 3.79
N VAL A 251 -11.20 13.04 2.90
CA VAL A 251 -10.90 13.14 1.45
C VAL A 251 -9.62 13.93 1.14
N PRO A 252 -9.32 15.07 1.81
CA PRO A 252 -8.07 15.80 1.58
C PRO A 252 -6.83 14.92 1.80
N ALA A 253 -6.79 14.13 2.87
CA ALA A 253 -5.69 13.22 3.12
C ALA A 253 -5.64 12.09 2.08
N ALA A 254 -6.78 11.48 1.72
CA ALA A 254 -6.82 10.45 0.69
C ALA A 254 -6.24 10.95 -0.66
N LYS A 255 -6.48 12.22 -1.02
CA LYS A 255 -5.88 12.89 -2.19
C LYS A 255 -4.40 13.25 -1.98
N GLY A 256 -4.05 13.64 -0.76
CA GLY A 256 -2.71 14.10 -0.38
C GLY A 256 -1.64 13.02 -0.50
N ILE A 257 -1.99 11.77 -0.19
CA ILE A 257 -1.05 10.64 -0.15
C ILE A 257 -0.83 9.95 -1.50
N MET A 258 -1.60 10.29 -2.54
CA MET A 258 -1.54 9.66 -3.87
C MET A 258 -0.18 9.86 -4.57
N THR A 259 0.23 8.88 -5.37
CA THR A 259 1.36 8.98 -6.32
C THR A 259 0.92 8.76 -7.76
N THR A 260 0.88 7.50 -8.19
CA THR A 260 0.47 7.04 -9.52
C THR A 260 -1.00 6.61 -9.54
N ASP A 261 -1.64 6.68 -8.38
CA ASP A 261 -3.07 6.48 -8.19
C ASP A 261 -3.88 7.36 -9.16
N ARG A 262 -4.90 6.78 -9.82
CA ARG A 262 -5.80 7.54 -10.69
C ARG A 262 -6.86 8.33 -9.92
N TYR A 263 -7.21 7.86 -8.72
CA TYR A 263 -8.24 8.46 -7.87
C TYR A 263 -7.99 8.11 -6.39
N PRO A 264 -8.42 8.99 -5.44
CA PRO A 264 -8.24 8.78 -4.00
C PRO A 264 -9.04 7.57 -3.52
N LYS A 265 -8.62 6.89 -2.45
CA LYS A 265 -9.30 5.69 -1.93
C LYS A 265 -9.67 5.91 -0.47
N LEU A 266 -10.95 5.67 -0.16
CA LEU A 266 -11.51 5.84 1.17
C LEU A 266 -12.63 4.82 1.39
N ALA A 267 -12.76 4.31 2.60
CA ALA A 267 -13.88 3.49 3.03
C ALA A 267 -14.18 3.75 4.52
N ALA A 268 -15.44 3.74 4.91
CA ALA A 268 -15.84 3.94 6.30
C ALA A 268 -16.95 2.99 6.76
N ARG A 269 -17.06 2.79 8.07
CA ARG A 269 -18.16 2.08 8.72
C ARG A 269 -18.53 2.82 10.00
N GLU A 270 -19.83 3.06 10.17
CA GLU A 270 -20.40 3.45 11.46
C GLU A 270 -20.51 2.21 12.35
N LEU A 271 -20.27 2.39 13.65
CA LEU A 271 -20.44 1.37 14.67
C LEU A 271 -21.54 1.81 15.65
N SER A 272 -21.89 0.91 16.57
CA SER A 272 -22.83 1.17 17.66
C SER A 272 -22.37 2.31 18.57
N GLN A 273 -21.06 2.56 18.65
CA GLN A 273 -20.43 3.76 19.17
C GLN A 273 -19.29 4.16 18.23
N GLY A 274 -19.25 5.42 17.82
CA GLY A 274 -18.17 5.94 16.98
C GLY A 274 -18.15 5.33 15.58
N ARG A 275 -16.99 5.43 14.94
CA ARG A 275 -16.78 5.03 13.55
C ARG A 275 -15.35 4.62 13.24
N LEU A 276 -15.19 3.96 12.11
CA LEU A 276 -13.91 3.64 11.51
C LEU A 276 -13.85 4.22 10.10
N VAL A 277 -12.85 5.05 9.83
CA VAL A 277 -12.57 5.63 8.52
C VAL A 277 -11.17 5.20 8.09
N GLY A 278 -11.04 4.69 6.87
CA GLY A 278 -9.76 4.29 6.30
C GLY A 278 -9.48 5.01 5.00
N ILE A 279 -8.23 5.44 4.83
CA ILE A 279 -7.69 5.93 3.55
C ILE A 279 -6.52 5.07 3.12
N ALA A 280 -6.36 4.86 1.82
CA ALA A 280 -5.23 4.11 1.27
C ALA A 280 -4.70 4.72 -0.04
N LYS A 281 -3.45 4.41 -0.35
CA LYS A 281 -2.83 4.67 -1.65
C LYS A 281 -2.00 3.51 -2.11
N GLY A 282 -1.79 3.40 -3.41
CA GLY A 282 -1.10 2.29 -4.04
C GLY A 282 -1.76 1.97 -5.37
N ALA A 283 -0.93 1.80 -6.40
CA ALA A 283 -1.36 1.48 -7.75
C ALA A 283 -0.29 0.68 -8.51
N GLY A 284 0.99 0.95 -8.26
CA GLY A 284 2.12 0.14 -8.70
C GLY A 284 3.07 -0.14 -7.55
N MET A 285 3.94 -1.14 -7.76
CA MET A 285 4.70 -1.85 -6.73
C MET A 285 3.75 -2.31 -5.64
N ILE A 286 2.87 -3.28 -5.96
CA ILE A 286 1.81 -3.81 -5.07
C ILE A 286 1.88 -5.34 -5.05
N GLU A 287 2.50 -5.91 -4.02
CA GLU A 287 2.40 -7.32 -3.61
C GLU A 287 2.62 -7.39 -2.08
N PRO A 288 1.61 -7.01 -1.26
CA PRO A 288 1.76 -6.96 0.19
C PRO A 288 2.18 -8.28 0.80
N ASN A 289 3.37 -8.28 1.42
CA ASN A 289 3.81 -9.31 2.35
C ASN A 289 4.09 -8.63 3.70
N MET A 290 3.01 -8.32 4.43
CA MET A 290 2.92 -7.49 5.64
C MET A 290 2.69 -5.97 5.42
N ALA A 291 2.77 -5.47 4.18
CA ALA A 291 1.93 -4.43 3.56
C ALA A 291 2.53 -4.11 2.16
N THR A 292 1.74 -3.61 1.20
CA THR A 292 2.19 -2.99 -0.07
C THR A 292 1.28 -1.86 -0.52
N MET A 293 1.47 -0.69 0.10
CA MET A 293 0.63 0.51 0.07
C MET A 293 0.93 1.39 1.31
N LEU A 294 0.40 2.62 1.36
CA LEU A 294 0.17 3.33 2.64
C LEU A 294 -1.33 3.30 2.97
N CYS A 295 -1.68 2.93 4.19
CA CYS A 295 -3.06 2.90 4.69
C CYS A 295 -3.11 3.44 6.12
N PHE A 296 -4.05 4.35 6.34
CA PHE A 296 -4.28 4.96 7.64
C PHE A 296 -5.74 4.77 8.00
N LEU A 297 -5.95 4.06 9.11
CA LEU A 297 -7.25 3.72 9.68
C LEU A 297 -7.42 4.57 10.94
N LEU A 298 -8.51 5.32 11.00
CA LEU A 298 -8.80 6.29 12.04
C LEU A 298 -10.11 5.88 12.71
N THR A 299 -10.14 5.82 14.04
CA THR A 299 -11.36 5.52 14.78
C THR A 299 -11.41 6.28 16.11
N ASP A 300 -12.60 6.53 16.62
CA ASP A 300 -12.82 7.09 17.96
C ASP A 300 -13.27 6.05 18.98
N VAL A 301 -13.28 4.77 18.60
CA VAL A 301 -13.67 3.65 19.46
C VAL A 301 -12.62 3.35 20.53
N ASP A 302 -13.04 3.22 21.78
CA ASP A 302 -12.17 2.86 22.90
C ASP A 302 -11.90 1.34 22.95
N LEU A 303 -10.78 0.92 22.35
CA LEU A 303 -10.26 -0.44 22.44
C LEU A 303 -8.79 -0.47 22.85
N PRO A 304 -8.37 -1.44 23.68
CA PRO A 304 -6.97 -1.56 24.07
C PRO A 304 -6.05 -1.84 22.89
N ARG A 305 -4.82 -1.31 22.97
CA ARG A 305 -3.76 -1.47 21.95
C ARG A 305 -3.54 -2.92 21.51
N THR A 306 -3.48 -3.85 22.46
CA THR A 306 -3.23 -5.28 22.19
C THR A 306 -4.34 -5.88 21.35
N GLU A 307 -5.58 -5.48 21.57
CA GLU A 307 -6.73 -5.94 20.80
C GLU A 307 -6.71 -5.34 19.39
N LEU A 308 -6.48 -4.04 19.29
CA LEU A 308 -6.31 -3.35 18.01
C LEU A 308 -5.20 -4.00 17.17
N GLN A 309 -4.08 -4.38 17.78
CA GLN A 309 -2.97 -5.03 17.07
C GLN A 309 -3.33 -6.42 16.58
N THR A 310 -3.99 -7.25 17.39
CA THR A 310 -4.46 -8.57 16.97
C THR A 310 -5.45 -8.44 15.81
N MET A 311 -6.47 -7.59 15.98
CA MET A 311 -7.51 -7.32 14.99
C MET A 311 -6.94 -6.81 13.66
N LEU A 312 -6.01 -5.86 13.73
CA LEU A 312 -5.33 -5.32 12.54
C LEU A 312 -4.51 -6.37 11.82
N THR A 313 -3.77 -7.21 12.57
CA THR A 313 -2.93 -8.27 11.98
C THR A 313 -3.79 -9.27 11.21
N GLU A 314 -4.91 -9.70 11.79
CA GLU A 314 -5.87 -10.59 11.14
C GLU A 314 -6.50 -9.94 9.89
N ALA A 315 -6.95 -8.68 10.01
CA ALA A 315 -7.57 -7.97 8.89
C ALA A 315 -6.61 -7.77 7.72
N VAL A 316 -5.35 -7.40 7.99
CA VAL A 316 -4.32 -7.24 6.95
C VAL A 316 -3.98 -8.58 6.30
N ALA A 317 -3.90 -9.66 7.10
CA ALA A 317 -3.56 -10.99 6.60
C ALA A 317 -4.57 -11.50 5.56
N ASP A 318 -5.85 -11.19 5.72
CA ASP A 318 -6.92 -11.69 4.85
C ASP A 318 -7.39 -10.69 3.78
N THR A 319 -6.90 -9.44 3.81
CA THR A 319 -7.26 -8.40 2.84
C THR A 319 -6.04 -7.92 2.05
N PHE A 320 -5.23 -7.00 2.58
CA PHE A 320 -4.10 -6.41 1.87
C PHE A 320 -3.07 -7.47 1.46
N ASN A 321 -2.74 -8.45 2.31
CA ASN A 321 -1.81 -9.53 1.94
C ASN A 321 -2.35 -10.50 0.86
N CYS A 322 -3.60 -10.33 0.45
CA CYS A 322 -4.25 -11.13 -0.59
C CYS A 322 -4.32 -10.42 -1.96
N ILE A 323 -3.89 -9.16 -2.08
CA ILE A 323 -3.93 -8.41 -3.35
C ILE A 323 -2.56 -8.37 -4.07
N SER A 324 -2.58 -8.15 -5.38
CA SER A 324 -1.38 -7.88 -6.16
C SER A 324 -1.72 -7.07 -7.41
N VAL A 325 -0.78 -6.27 -7.90
CA VAL A 325 -0.83 -5.62 -9.22
C VAL A 325 0.30 -6.10 -10.13
N ASP A 326 1.54 -6.11 -9.62
CA ASP A 326 2.75 -6.37 -10.41
C ASP A 326 3.69 -7.42 -9.79
N GLY A 327 3.44 -7.89 -8.58
CA GLY A 327 4.30 -8.87 -7.91
C GLY A 327 5.43 -8.26 -7.09
N ASP A 328 5.56 -6.94 -7.05
CA ASP A 328 6.67 -6.26 -6.38
C ASP A 328 6.29 -5.78 -4.96
N GLU A 329 6.92 -6.36 -3.94
CA GLU A 329 6.79 -5.92 -2.54
C GLU A 329 7.53 -4.60 -2.33
N SER A 330 6.83 -3.55 -1.89
CA SER A 330 7.45 -2.24 -1.68
C SER A 330 8.28 -2.18 -0.39
N THR A 331 9.13 -1.16 -0.32
CA THR A 331 10.08 -0.88 0.75
C THR A 331 9.52 0.07 1.80
N SER A 332 8.33 0.63 1.59
CA SER A 332 7.78 1.72 2.42
C SER A 332 6.48 1.36 3.13
N ASP A 333 6.03 0.12 3.03
CA ASP A 333 4.63 -0.17 3.30
C ASP A 333 4.27 -0.07 4.76
N THR A 334 3.10 0.52 4.99
CA THR A 334 2.61 0.86 6.33
C THR A 334 1.09 0.79 6.34
N VAL A 335 0.53 0.01 7.26
CA VAL A 335 -0.87 0.12 7.69
C VAL A 335 -0.85 0.56 9.14
N ALA A 336 -1.39 1.73 9.46
CA ALA A 336 -1.49 2.24 10.82
C ALA A 336 -2.95 2.47 11.21
N LEU A 337 -3.36 1.93 12.35
CA LEU A 337 -4.66 2.13 12.98
C LEU A 337 -4.47 2.94 14.25
N LEU A 338 -5.08 4.12 14.29
CA LEU A 338 -5.03 5.04 15.43
C LEU A 338 -6.45 5.20 15.98
N SER A 339 -6.58 5.10 17.31
CA SER A 339 -7.83 5.42 17.99
C SER A 339 -7.71 6.64 18.91
N SER A 340 -8.65 7.59 18.82
CA SER A 340 -8.80 8.67 19.81
C SER A 340 -9.49 8.20 21.11
N GLY A 341 -10.25 7.10 21.06
CA GLY A 341 -11.00 6.55 22.19
C GLY A 341 -12.15 7.43 22.71
N GLN A 342 -12.53 8.50 21.98
CA GLN A 342 -13.50 9.49 22.46
C GLN A 342 -14.97 9.05 22.38
N ALA A 343 -15.32 8.07 21.54
CA ALA A 343 -16.69 7.58 21.38
C ALA A 343 -17.07 6.48 22.38
N GLY A 344 -16.11 5.92 23.10
CA GLY A 344 -16.32 4.79 24.03
C GLY A 344 -16.20 3.41 23.36
N PRO A 345 -16.33 2.33 24.15
CA PRO A 345 -16.08 0.98 23.68
C PRO A 345 -17.25 0.40 22.87
N VAL A 346 -16.92 -0.54 21.97
CA VAL A 346 -17.88 -1.36 21.21
C VAL A 346 -17.58 -2.86 21.39
N PRO A 347 -18.52 -3.77 21.09
CA PRO A 347 -18.23 -5.20 20.99
C PRO A 347 -17.06 -5.49 20.04
N LYS A 348 -16.14 -6.37 20.45
CA LYS A 348 -14.93 -6.71 19.67
C LYS A 348 -15.25 -7.27 18.30
N GLU A 349 -16.29 -8.10 18.23
CA GLU A 349 -16.74 -8.75 17.00
C GLU A 349 -17.31 -7.73 16.02
N GLU A 350 -17.96 -6.68 16.52
CA GLU A 350 -18.45 -5.58 15.72
C GLU A 350 -17.29 -4.79 15.11
N PHE A 351 -16.30 -4.41 15.93
CA PHE A 351 -15.12 -3.70 15.45
C PHE A 351 -14.30 -4.53 14.46
N GLN A 352 -14.07 -5.82 14.76
CA GLN A 352 -13.36 -6.72 13.85
C GLN A 352 -14.07 -6.83 12.49
N ALA A 353 -15.41 -6.97 12.48
CA ALA A 353 -16.17 -7.02 11.24
C ALA A 353 -16.09 -5.71 10.45
N ALA A 354 -16.18 -4.56 11.12
CA ALA A 354 -16.03 -3.25 10.50
C ALA A 354 -14.62 -3.05 9.92
N LEU A 355 -13.58 -3.41 10.68
CA LEU A 355 -12.18 -3.35 10.26
C LEU A 355 -11.91 -4.26 9.07
N GLN A 356 -12.38 -5.50 9.10
CA GLN A 356 -12.28 -6.42 7.97
C GLN A 356 -12.94 -5.83 6.71
N ALA A 357 -14.14 -5.25 6.85
CA ALA A 357 -14.87 -4.68 5.74
C ALA A 357 -14.17 -3.45 5.14
N VAL A 358 -13.67 -2.53 5.97
CA VAL A 358 -12.92 -1.35 5.52
C VAL A 358 -11.61 -1.76 4.82
N CYS A 359 -10.83 -2.66 5.41
CA CYS A 359 -9.59 -3.13 4.82
C CYS A 359 -9.84 -3.88 3.49
N ALA A 360 -10.88 -4.72 3.42
CA ALA A 360 -11.26 -5.43 2.20
C ALA A 360 -11.70 -4.48 1.08
N ASP A 361 -12.47 -3.45 1.41
CA ASP A 361 -12.89 -2.42 0.46
C ASP A 361 -11.68 -1.64 -0.08
N LEU A 362 -10.81 -1.15 0.80
CA LEU A 362 -9.59 -0.44 0.40
C LEU A 362 -8.65 -1.31 -0.43
N ALA A 363 -8.43 -2.57 -0.06
CA ALA A 363 -7.62 -3.51 -0.84
C ALA A 363 -8.21 -3.71 -2.25
N ALA A 364 -9.53 -3.82 -2.35
CA ALA A 364 -10.24 -3.94 -3.61
C ALA A 364 -10.16 -2.65 -4.46
N GLN A 365 -10.14 -1.47 -3.82
CA GLN A 365 -9.91 -0.18 -4.48
C GLN A 365 -8.46 -0.04 -4.99
N VAL A 366 -7.47 -0.55 -4.24
CA VAL A 366 -6.05 -0.58 -4.69
C VAL A 366 -5.90 -1.36 -5.98
N VAL A 367 -6.43 -2.59 -6.06
CA VAL A 367 -6.34 -3.41 -7.28
C VAL A 367 -7.07 -2.77 -8.47
N ARG A 368 -8.28 -2.22 -8.27
CA ARG A 368 -9.03 -1.51 -9.32
C ARG A 368 -8.30 -0.27 -9.84
N ASN A 369 -7.55 0.38 -8.96
CA ASN A 369 -6.78 1.56 -9.28
C ASN A 369 -5.35 1.24 -9.75
N GLY A 370 -5.01 -0.04 -9.94
CA GLY A 370 -3.68 -0.46 -10.36
C GLY A 370 -3.22 0.22 -11.65
N GLU A 371 -1.91 0.44 -11.77
CA GLU A 371 -1.32 1.09 -12.94
C GLU A 371 -1.67 0.33 -14.23
N GLY A 372 -2.24 1.03 -15.21
CA GLY A 372 -2.66 0.42 -16.47
C GLY A 372 -3.81 -0.60 -16.38
N THR A 373 -4.50 -0.70 -15.24
CA THR A 373 -5.52 -1.73 -15.02
C THR A 373 -6.78 -1.48 -15.85
N GLY A 374 -7.08 -2.43 -16.74
CA GLY A 374 -8.33 -2.55 -17.51
C GLY A 374 -9.25 -3.70 -17.09
N HIS A 375 -8.72 -4.70 -16.39
CA HIS A 375 -9.44 -5.86 -15.89
C HIS A 375 -9.06 -6.14 -14.43
N VAL A 376 -10.03 -6.55 -13.61
CA VAL A 376 -9.77 -6.98 -12.23
C VAL A 376 -9.97 -8.48 -12.14
N ILE A 377 -8.98 -9.17 -11.58
CA ILE A 377 -8.96 -10.63 -11.50
C ILE A 377 -9.16 -11.05 -10.05
N ARG A 378 -10.05 -12.03 -9.84
CA ARG A 378 -10.19 -12.72 -8.56
C ARG A 378 -9.82 -14.19 -8.75
N VAL A 379 -8.78 -14.64 -8.05
CA VAL A 379 -8.36 -16.05 -8.06
C VAL A 379 -8.88 -16.71 -6.78
N ALA A 380 -9.76 -17.69 -6.93
CA ALA A 380 -10.27 -18.50 -5.82
C ALA A 380 -9.66 -19.90 -5.87
N VAL A 381 -8.84 -20.23 -4.88
CA VAL A 381 -8.23 -21.56 -4.75
C VAL A 381 -8.98 -22.33 -3.66
N THR A 382 -9.53 -23.49 -4.03
CA THR A 382 -10.23 -24.38 -3.11
C THR A 382 -9.41 -25.64 -2.85
N GLY A 383 -9.37 -26.09 -1.59
CA GLY A 383 -8.52 -27.20 -1.16
C GLY A 383 -7.10 -26.75 -0.78
N GLY A 384 -6.41 -27.56 0.03
CA GLY A 384 -5.13 -27.18 0.64
C GLY A 384 -5.27 -26.31 1.89
N ASP A 385 -4.15 -26.04 2.55
CA ASP A 385 -4.08 -25.05 3.65
C ASP A 385 -4.01 -23.61 3.12
N THR A 386 -4.33 -22.63 3.96
CA THR A 386 -4.36 -21.20 3.58
C THR A 386 -3.03 -20.70 2.99
N PRO A 387 -1.85 -21.03 3.56
CA PRO A 387 -0.57 -20.61 2.96
C PRO A 387 -0.37 -21.16 1.54
N THR A 388 -0.65 -22.44 1.32
CA THR A 388 -0.53 -23.07 0.00
C THR A 388 -1.52 -22.47 -0.98
N ALA A 389 -2.79 -22.33 -0.57
CA ALA A 389 -3.83 -21.74 -1.40
C ALA A 389 -3.48 -20.30 -1.82
N ARG A 390 -2.95 -19.49 -0.89
CA ARG A 390 -2.49 -18.12 -1.17
C ARG A 390 -1.30 -18.10 -2.13
N SER A 391 -0.32 -18.98 -1.94
CA SER A 391 0.84 -19.07 -2.83
C SER A 391 0.44 -19.43 -4.26
N VAL A 392 -0.46 -20.40 -4.43
CA VAL A 392 -1.02 -20.76 -5.73
C VAL A 392 -1.80 -19.59 -6.34
N ALA A 393 -2.65 -18.93 -5.54
CA ALA A 393 -3.44 -17.80 -6.01
C ALA A 393 -2.55 -16.65 -6.53
N LYS A 394 -1.48 -16.29 -5.79
CA LYS A 394 -0.51 -15.27 -6.23
C LYS A 394 0.26 -15.71 -7.47
N ALA A 395 0.70 -16.97 -7.54
CA ALA A 395 1.40 -17.49 -8.71
C ALA A 395 0.55 -17.39 -10.00
N VAL A 396 -0.75 -17.69 -9.90
CA VAL A 396 -1.69 -17.53 -11.02
C VAL A 396 -1.90 -16.05 -11.33
N ALA A 397 -2.26 -15.23 -10.34
CA ALA A 397 -2.58 -13.81 -10.53
C ALA A 397 -1.40 -13.00 -11.10
N ASN A 398 -0.17 -13.37 -10.75
CA ASN A 398 1.05 -12.69 -11.19
C ASN A 398 1.62 -13.23 -12.50
N GLY A 399 1.08 -14.33 -13.03
CA GLY A 399 1.56 -14.94 -14.27
C GLY A 399 1.43 -13.98 -15.45
N PRO A 400 2.53 -13.54 -16.11
CA PRO A 400 2.45 -12.58 -17.21
C PRO A 400 1.59 -13.10 -18.37
N LEU A 401 1.72 -14.39 -18.71
CA LEU A 401 0.89 -15.04 -19.74
C LEU A 401 -0.61 -14.95 -19.41
N PHE A 402 -0.97 -15.23 -18.15
CA PHE A 402 -2.36 -15.20 -17.69
C PHE A 402 -2.92 -13.77 -17.72
N LYS A 403 -2.17 -12.80 -17.18
CA LYS A 403 -2.57 -11.38 -17.23
C LYS A 403 -2.72 -10.86 -18.67
N SER A 404 -1.82 -11.25 -19.57
CA SER A 404 -1.89 -10.90 -21.00
C SER A 404 -3.10 -11.53 -21.70
N ALA A 405 -3.43 -12.79 -21.41
CA ALA A 405 -4.62 -13.45 -21.95
C ALA A 405 -5.90 -12.71 -21.53
N ILE A 406 -6.04 -12.41 -20.22
CA ILE A 406 -7.16 -11.63 -19.69
C ILE A 406 -7.25 -10.25 -20.36
N ALA A 407 -6.13 -9.53 -20.48
CA ALA A 407 -6.11 -8.22 -21.13
C ALA A 407 -6.56 -8.27 -22.60
N GLY A 408 -6.27 -9.39 -23.30
CA GLY A 408 -6.71 -9.65 -24.66
C GLY A 408 -8.15 -10.16 -24.79
N ASN A 409 -8.86 -10.40 -23.68
CA ASN A 409 -10.12 -11.16 -23.64
C ASN A 409 -9.98 -12.57 -24.27
N ASP A 410 -8.82 -13.18 -24.13
CA ASP A 410 -8.52 -14.56 -24.55
C ASP A 410 -8.99 -15.54 -23.45
N PRO A 411 -9.79 -16.58 -23.79
CA PRO A 411 -10.24 -17.58 -22.84
C PRO A 411 -9.15 -18.55 -22.36
N ASN A 412 -7.87 -18.31 -22.66
CA ASN A 412 -6.74 -19.01 -22.08
C ASN A 412 -6.52 -18.60 -20.61
N VAL A 413 -7.55 -18.88 -19.78
CA VAL A 413 -7.71 -18.50 -18.37
C VAL A 413 -7.74 -19.70 -17.43
#